data_AF-A0AA86PZL6-F1
#
_entry.id   AF-A0AA86PZL6-F1
#
_cell.length_a   1.000
_cell.length_b   1.000
_cell.length_c   1.000
_cell.angle_alpha   90.00
_cell.angle_beta   90.00
_cell.angle_gamma   90.00
#
_symmetry.space_group_name_H-M   'P 1'
#
loop_
_entity.id
_entity.type
_entity.pdbx_description
1 polymer ?
#
loop_
_entity_poly.entity_id
_entity_poly.type
_entity_poly.pdbx_seq_one_letter_code
_entity_poly.pdbx_strand_id
1 'polypeptide(L)'
;MRCFKKKARSQQNNNHGANIQNIIQLQDASNVIQQVDDVDNTEQQWIEKFEYVDSSTLVVHHNREINLLLLPSNLIKLVVMQCGLNQLQIQPNLYSLSALFLNMNSISDISPLAPLKLKTLNLSFNLVSCLKPLSQMTSLVNLNLFQNIITDISLLKDLISLETLILAKNNLLQAIELKYLTKLEHLDISMNEIYDISFCVQLKQLNKLHLFGNQICNINSLKELEKLQMLDIGNNFIINKTVIEAHKSKHYFYTKPQTEPKRAQEQFAQIIENVYEILEKKDLIDVKRANMIQNTVAVGKCVKQAQLNHNDFIGKIAQLFAYLQEFDNANNTQ
;
A
#
# COMPACT_ATOMS: atom_id res chain seq x y z
N MET A 1 19.95 58.32 4.91
CA MET A 1 19.45 58.62 6.27
C MET A 1 18.87 57.34 6.89
N ARG A 2 19.15 57.07 8.17
CA ARG A 2 18.30 56.50 9.26
C ARG A 2 17.20 55.45 8.94
N CYS A 3 16.88 54.44 9.75
CA CYS A 3 17.39 53.83 11.00
C CYS A 3 16.68 52.45 11.15
N PHE A 4 17.33 51.33 11.51
CA PHE A 4 17.68 50.83 12.85
C PHE A 4 16.54 50.39 13.82
N LYS A 5 16.56 49.08 14.17
CA LYS A 5 16.29 48.42 15.49
C LYS A 5 14.86 48.23 16.06
N LYS A 6 14.53 46.93 16.23
CA LYS A 6 14.04 46.21 17.44
C LYS A 6 13.02 46.88 18.39
N LYS A 7 11.96 46.12 18.72
CA LYS A 7 11.71 45.67 20.10
C LYS A 7 10.80 44.44 20.20
N ALA A 8 11.09 43.57 21.16
CA ALA A 8 10.26 42.45 21.60
C ALA A 8 9.91 42.63 23.09
N ARG A 9 8.82 41.98 23.55
CA ARG A 9 8.44 41.52 24.91
C ARG A 9 7.01 40.96 24.78
N SER A 10 6.69 39.69 25.04
CA SER A 10 6.71 38.93 26.32
C SER A 10 5.63 39.44 27.31
N GLN A 11 4.87 38.63 28.07
CA GLN A 11 5.08 37.22 28.50
C GLN A 11 3.82 36.66 29.22
N GLN A 12 3.67 35.31 29.28
CA GLN A 12 3.01 34.51 30.38
C GLN A 12 1.48 34.70 30.65
N ASN A 13 0.70 33.76 31.22
CA ASN A 13 0.85 32.35 31.69
C ASN A 13 -0.59 31.71 31.70
N ASN A 14 -0.91 30.44 32.04
CA ASN A 14 -0.23 29.21 32.50
C ASN A 14 -1.11 28.01 32.02
N ASN A 15 -0.56 26.92 31.46
CA ASN A 15 -0.22 25.62 32.08
C ASN A 15 -1.32 24.84 32.84
N HIS A 16 -1.60 23.61 32.39
CA HIS A 16 -1.41 22.27 33.02
C HIS A 16 -2.07 21.20 32.10
N GLY A 17 -1.45 20.10 31.66
CA GLY A 17 -0.06 19.66 31.73
C GLY A 17 0.24 18.46 30.79
N ALA A 18 1.42 18.51 30.17
CA ALA A 18 2.26 17.44 29.58
C ALA A 18 1.72 16.00 29.31
N ASN A 19 2.02 15.45 28.13
CA ASN A 19 3.22 14.59 27.95
C ASN A 19 3.37 14.02 26.50
N ILE A 20 4.03 14.75 25.59
CA ILE A 20 4.64 14.17 24.37
C ILE A 20 5.96 14.92 24.08
N GLN A 21 7.09 14.38 24.56
CA GLN A 21 8.41 14.79 24.09
C GLN A 21 8.89 13.83 22.99
N ASN A 22 9.07 14.36 21.78
CA ASN A 22 10.14 14.04 20.80
C ASN A 22 9.75 14.49 19.38
N ILE A 23 9.40 15.78 19.25
CA ILE A 23 9.51 16.51 17.97
C ILE A 23 10.73 17.41 18.13
N ILE A 24 11.92 16.86 17.85
CA ILE A 24 13.14 17.67 17.73
C ILE A 24 13.07 18.39 16.38
N GLN A 25 13.12 19.71 16.43
CA GLN A 25 12.94 20.58 15.29
C GLN A 25 14.24 20.65 14.46
N LEU A 26 14.14 20.40 13.16
CA LEU A 26 15.23 20.65 12.20
C LEU A 26 15.32 22.17 11.93
N GLN A 27 16.09 22.91 12.74
CA GLN A 27 16.26 24.36 12.53
C GLN A 27 17.71 24.89 12.62
N ASP A 28 18.72 24.06 12.92
CA ASP A 28 20.11 24.51 13.16
C ASP A 28 21.17 23.98 12.18
N ALA A 29 20.80 23.59 10.95
CA ALA A 29 21.73 23.04 9.95
C ALA A 29 22.53 24.07 9.12
N SER A 30 22.32 25.38 9.31
CA SER A 30 22.82 26.42 8.39
C SER A 30 24.29 26.88 8.58
N ASN A 31 25.10 26.21 9.40
CA ASN A 31 26.42 26.73 9.83
C ASN A 31 27.59 25.72 9.78
N VAL A 32 27.64 24.83 8.77
CA VAL A 32 28.88 24.13 8.41
C VAL A 32 29.03 24.05 6.89
N ILE A 33 29.91 24.87 6.33
CA ILE A 33 30.83 24.61 5.20
C ILE A 33 31.66 25.90 5.01
N GLN A 34 32.95 25.82 5.32
CA GLN A 34 33.98 26.68 4.74
C GLN A 34 35.20 25.82 4.45
N GLN A 35 35.87 26.12 3.32
CA GLN A 35 37.10 25.52 2.81
C GLN A 35 37.03 24.04 2.37
N VAL A 36 36.81 23.87 1.07
CA VAL A 36 37.53 22.88 0.26
C VAL A 36 38.04 23.64 -0.96
N ASP A 37 39.36 23.67 -1.16
CA ASP A 37 40.00 24.37 -2.28
C ASP A 37 40.03 23.51 -3.55
N ASP A 38 39.90 24.17 -4.71
CA ASP A 38 40.16 23.73 -6.08
C ASP A 38 40.15 22.21 -6.40
N VAL A 39 38.98 21.70 -6.78
CA VAL A 39 38.84 20.48 -7.62
C VAL A 39 37.87 20.78 -8.77
N ASP A 40 38.09 20.15 -9.92
CA ASP A 40 37.59 20.55 -11.25
C ASP A 40 36.07 20.79 -11.36
N ASN A 41 35.68 21.90 -11.99
CA ASN A 41 34.46 22.63 -11.63
C ASN A 41 33.26 22.35 -12.57
N THR A 42 33.07 21.08 -12.97
CA THR A 42 31.94 20.67 -13.83
C THR A 42 31.14 19.47 -13.33
N GLU A 43 31.75 18.51 -12.62
CA GLU A 43 31.05 17.31 -12.15
C GLU A 43 30.26 17.48 -10.83
N GLN A 44 30.50 18.57 -10.10
CA GLN A 44 29.95 18.79 -8.75
C GLN A 44 28.82 19.83 -8.67
N GLN A 45 28.43 20.49 -9.76
CA GLN A 45 27.47 21.62 -9.72
C GLN A 45 26.05 21.24 -9.23
N TRP A 46 25.70 19.94 -9.26
CA TRP A 46 24.43 19.43 -8.73
C TRP A 46 24.47 19.13 -7.21
N ILE A 47 25.65 19.16 -6.58
CA ILE A 47 25.87 18.82 -5.16
C ILE A 47 25.37 19.93 -4.21
N GLU A 48 25.30 21.19 -4.66
CA GLU A 48 24.78 22.32 -3.88
C GLU A 48 23.29 22.17 -3.47
N LYS A 49 22.59 21.16 -3.99
CA LYS A 49 21.17 20.85 -3.71
C LYS A 49 20.99 19.65 -2.77
N PHE A 50 22.01 19.29 -1.99
CA PHE A 50 21.98 18.20 -1.00
C PHE A 50 21.84 18.71 0.42
N GLU A 51 21.28 17.86 1.28
CA GLU A 51 21.31 18.00 2.73
C GLU A 51 21.94 16.72 3.33
N TYR A 52 23.16 16.83 3.84
CA TYR A 52 23.75 15.79 4.67
C TYR A 52 23.21 15.95 6.10
N VAL A 53 22.50 14.93 6.58
CA VAL A 53 21.99 14.91 7.97
C VAL A 53 23.09 14.43 8.93
N ASP A 54 23.91 13.49 8.46
CA ASP A 54 25.12 13.00 9.13
C ASP A 54 26.09 12.46 8.06
N SER A 55 27.28 12.00 8.46
CA SER A 55 28.31 11.49 7.54
C SER A 55 27.90 10.27 6.70
N SER A 56 26.79 9.59 7.05
CA SER A 56 26.27 8.37 6.42
C SER A 56 24.81 8.49 5.91
N THR A 57 24.16 9.64 6.15
CA THR A 57 22.80 9.96 5.72
C THR A 57 22.80 11.13 4.75
N LEU A 58 22.52 10.83 3.48
CA LEU A 58 22.32 11.84 2.45
C LEU A 58 20.83 12.00 2.11
N VAL A 59 20.40 13.25 2.04
CA VAL A 59 19.06 13.65 1.62
C VAL A 59 19.15 14.56 0.40
N VAL A 60 18.38 14.24 -0.64
CA VAL A 60 18.30 14.99 -1.89
C VAL A 60 16.84 15.22 -2.24
N HIS A 61 16.49 16.48 -2.43
CA HIS A 61 15.14 16.93 -2.74
C HIS A 61 15.14 17.79 -4.00
N HIS A 62 14.16 17.60 -4.89
CA HIS A 62 13.92 18.46 -6.06
C HIS A 62 15.09 18.57 -7.07
N ASN A 63 16.11 17.71 -6.97
CA ASN A 63 17.30 17.77 -7.82
C ASN A 63 17.14 16.87 -9.04
N ARG A 64 16.82 17.45 -10.21
CA ARG A 64 16.64 16.72 -11.47
C ARG A 64 17.95 16.26 -12.13
N GLU A 65 19.09 16.70 -11.62
CA GLU A 65 20.43 16.40 -12.15
C GLU A 65 21.12 15.28 -11.34
N ILE A 66 20.40 14.61 -10.42
CA ILE A 66 20.99 13.60 -9.54
C ILE A 66 21.60 12.41 -10.30
N ASN A 67 22.91 12.26 -10.14
CA ASN A 67 23.64 11.10 -10.64
C ASN A 67 24.00 10.15 -9.48
N LEU A 68 23.24 9.06 -9.35
CA LEU A 68 23.45 8.03 -8.31
C LEU A 68 24.83 7.36 -8.38
N LEU A 69 25.49 7.38 -9.55
CA LEU A 69 26.82 6.81 -9.77
C LEU A 69 27.92 7.56 -8.99
N LEU A 70 27.72 8.84 -8.72
CA LEU A 70 28.70 9.75 -8.12
C LEU A 70 28.52 9.90 -6.60
N LEU A 71 27.58 9.17 -6.00
CA LEU A 71 27.32 9.23 -4.56
C LEU A 71 28.41 8.53 -3.74
N PRO A 72 28.73 8.99 -2.52
CA PRO A 72 29.79 8.41 -1.70
C PRO A 72 29.42 7.01 -1.20
N SER A 73 30.44 6.15 -1.02
CA SER A 73 30.27 4.72 -0.74
C SER A 73 29.99 4.34 0.72
N ASN A 74 30.06 5.32 1.62
CA ASN A 74 29.84 5.18 3.06
C ASN A 74 28.38 5.43 3.48
N LEU A 75 27.46 5.66 2.52
CA LEU A 75 26.05 5.89 2.83
C LEU A 75 25.39 4.62 3.38
N ILE A 76 24.75 4.78 4.54
CA ILE A 76 23.88 3.79 5.17
C ILE A 76 22.41 4.14 4.90
N LYS A 77 22.10 5.43 4.76
CA LYS A 77 20.77 5.94 4.42
C LYS A 77 20.85 6.92 3.26
N LEU A 78 19.99 6.71 2.25
CA LEU A 78 19.84 7.59 1.11
C LEU A 78 18.36 7.95 0.93
N VAL A 79 18.09 9.25 0.85
CA VAL A 79 16.76 9.80 0.53
C VAL A 79 16.88 10.62 -0.75
N VAL A 80 16.13 10.24 -1.78
CA VAL A 80 16.07 10.95 -3.08
C VAL A 80 14.61 11.10 -3.48
N MET A 81 14.05 12.29 -3.22
CA MET A 81 12.61 12.54 -3.36
C MET A 81 12.33 13.69 -4.32
N GLN A 82 11.31 13.53 -5.17
CA GLN A 82 10.86 14.58 -6.10
C GLN A 82 11.95 15.03 -7.09
N CYS A 83 12.90 14.14 -7.37
CA CYS A 83 13.99 14.36 -8.32
C CYS A 83 13.59 14.02 -9.77
N GLY A 84 12.45 13.33 -9.97
CA GLY A 84 11.97 12.95 -11.30
C GLY A 84 12.70 11.74 -11.88
N LEU A 85 13.35 10.92 -11.04
CA LEU A 85 13.97 9.67 -11.47
C LEU A 85 12.93 8.76 -12.13
N ASN A 86 13.23 8.24 -13.32
CA ASN A 86 12.42 7.24 -14.01
C ASN A 86 13.19 5.92 -14.23
N GLN A 87 14.52 6.00 -14.31
CA GLN A 87 15.45 4.89 -14.35
C GLN A 87 16.37 4.94 -13.12
N LEU A 88 16.74 3.77 -12.62
CA LEU A 88 17.69 3.62 -11.52
C LEU A 88 19.02 3.09 -12.05
N GLN A 89 20.11 3.63 -11.52
CA GLN A 89 21.46 3.13 -11.77
C GLN A 89 22.18 2.97 -10.43
N ILE A 90 22.04 1.78 -9.85
CA ILE A 90 22.68 1.43 -8.57
C ILE A 90 24.03 0.77 -8.89
N GLN A 91 25.07 1.21 -8.20
CA GLN A 91 26.44 0.71 -8.33
C GLN A 91 26.97 0.24 -6.97
N PRO A 92 28.13 -0.46 -6.91
CA PRO A 92 28.68 -0.99 -5.66
C PRO A 92 28.93 0.01 -4.53
N ASN A 93 29.08 1.31 -4.84
CA ASN A 93 29.12 2.39 -3.84
C ASN A 93 27.86 2.39 -2.94
N LEU A 94 26.70 2.07 -3.49
CA LEU A 94 25.42 2.08 -2.76
C LEU A 94 25.06 0.74 -2.11
N TYR A 95 25.91 -0.30 -2.22
CA TYR A 95 25.60 -1.63 -1.65
C TYR A 95 25.65 -1.65 -0.11
N SER A 96 26.28 -0.64 0.52
CA SER A 96 26.28 -0.41 1.96
C SER A 96 24.93 0.06 2.54
N LEU A 97 24.00 0.49 1.68
CA LEU A 97 22.72 1.05 2.13
C LEU A 97 21.89 0.03 2.92
N SER A 98 21.40 0.48 4.08
CA SER A 98 20.40 -0.23 4.88
C SER A 98 19.01 0.40 4.75
N ALA A 99 18.93 1.68 4.39
CA ALA A 99 17.67 2.39 4.19
C ALA A 99 17.69 3.23 2.92
N LEU A 100 16.71 3.03 2.03
CA LEU A 100 16.59 3.73 0.76
C LEU A 100 15.17 4.29 0.58
N PHE A 101 15.08 5.59 0.35
CA PHE A 101 13.84 6.31 0.12
C PHE A 101 13.89 6.97 -1.27
N LEU A 102 13.02 6.51 -2.16
CA LEU A 102 12.92 6.91 -3.57
C LEU A 102 11.52 7.45 -3.89
N ASN A 103 10.79 7.92 -2.89
CA ASN A 103 9.38 8.29 -3.03
C ASN A 103 9.18 9.60 -3.82
N MET A 104 8.01 9.72 -4.45
CA MET A 104 7.65 10.85 -5.32
C MET A 104 8.60 10.98 -6.51
N ASN A 105 8.82 9.89 -7.24
CA ASN A 105 9.55 9.89 -8.51
C ASN A 105 8.66 9.23 -9.59
N SER A 106 9.24 8.85 -10.72
CA SER A 106 8.54 8.21 -11.85
C SER A 106 9.11 6.82 -12.14
N ILE A 107 9.64 6.13 -11.12
CA ILE A 107 10.36 4.86 -11.27
C ILE A 107 9.35 3.74 -11.55
N SER A 108 9.56 3.00 -12.64
CA SER A 108 8.80 1.77 -12.95
C SER A 108 9.64 0.50 -12.84
N ASP A 109 10.91 0.55 -13.26
CA ASP A 109 11.85 -0.56 -13.12
C ASP A 109 12.67 -0.45 -11.82
N ILE A 110 12.52 -1.45 -10.97
CA ILE A 110 13.26 -1.61 -9.70
C ILE A 110 14.29 -2.74 -9.76
N SER A 111 14.55 -3.33 -10.94
CA SER A 111 15.58 -4.36 -11.13
C SER A 111 16.98 -3.96 -10.65
N PRO A 112 17.42 -2.70 -10.80
CA PRO A 112 18.70 -2.23 -10.25
C PRO A 112 18.80 -2.29 -8.72
N LEU A 113 17.68 -2.41 -7.99
CA LEU A 113 17.71 -2.55 -6.53
C LEU A 113 18.13 -3.95 -6.06
N ALA A 114 18.05 -4.97 -6.92
CA ALA A 114 18.24 -6.39 -6.53
C ALA A 114 19.55 -6.73 -5.77
N PRO A 115 20.71 -6.04 -5.98
CA PRO A 115 21.92 -6.30 -5.20
C PRO A 115 21.87 -5.81 -3.74
N LEU A 116 20.91 -4.93 -3.40
CA LEU A 116 20.87 -4.24 -2.11
C LEU A 116 20.30 -5.12 -0.99
N LYS A 117 20.84 -4.98 0.23
CA LYS A 117 20.41 -5.69 1.44
C LYS A 117 19.72 -4.73 2.42
N LEU A 118 18.63 -4.14 1.95
CA LEU A 118 17.89 -3.10 2.67
C LEU A 118 17.08 -3.68 3.84
N LYS A 119 17.03 -2.91 4.94
CA LYS A 119 16.05 -3.07 6.03
C LYS A 119 14.82 -2.18 5.83
N THR A 120 14.98 -1.04 5.16
CA THR A 120 13.88 -0.09 4.89
C THR A 120 13.92 0.35 3.44
N LEU A 121 12.79 0.22 2.74
CA LEU A 121 12.61 0.67 1.36
C LEU A 121 11.30 1.46 1.23
N ASN A 122 11.39 2.69 0.72
CA ASN A 122 10.22 3.49 0.37
C ASN A 122 10.23 3.83 -1.13
N LEU A 123 9.26 3.30 -1.85
CA LEU A 123 8.98 3.53 -3.28
C LEU A 123 7.61 4.17 -3.48
N SER A 124 7.02 4.79 -2.45
CA SER A 124 5.69 5.41 -2.57
C SER A 124 5.64 6.53 -3.61
N PHE A 125 4.48 6.72 -4.26
CA PHE A 125 4.31 7.66 -5.38
C PHE A 125 5.34 7.41 -6.50
N ASN A 126 5.24 6.24 -7.13
CA ASN A 126 6.03 5.84 -8.31
C ASN A 126 5.12 5.04 -9.27
N LEU A 127 5.70 4.34 -10.25
CA LEU A 127 5.00 3.59 -11.29
C LEU A 127 5.39 2.09 -11.25
N VAL A 128 5.68 1.55 -10.07
CA VAL A 128 6.10 0.16 -9.89
C VAL A 128 4.90 -0.77 -10.07
N SER A 129 5.03 -1.77 -10.94
CA SER A 129 4.07 -2.87 -11.13
C SER A 129 4.67 -4.24 -10.81
N CYS A 130 5.97 -4.43 -11.03
CA CYS A 130 6.67 -5.71 -10.88
C CYS A 130 7.54 -5.75 -9.62
N LEU A 131 7.26 -6.70 -8.72
CA LEU A 131 7.96 -6.84 -7.43
C LEU A 131 9.07 -7.90 -7.42
N LYS A 132 9.39 -8.52 -8.57
CA LYS A 132 10.43 -9.57 -8.69
C LYS A 132 11.78 -9.21 -8.07
N PRO A 133 12.31 -7.98 -8.21
CA PRO A 133 13.59 -7.59 -7.59
C PRO A 133 13.55 -7.57 -6.06
N LEU A 134 12.36 -7.45 -5.44
CA LEU A 134 12.21 -7.47 -3.99
C LEU A 134 12.23 -8.89 -3.41
N SER A 135 11.95 -9.93 -4.19
CA SER A 135 11.74 -11.31 -3.70
C SER A 135 12.92 -11.90 -2.88
N GLN A 136 14.14 -11.38 -3.07
CA GLN A 136 15.34 -11.83 -2.35
C GLN A 136 15.74 -10.88 -1.19
N MET A 137 15.03 -9.78 -0.98
CA MET A 137 15.31 -8.79 0.07
C MET A 137 14.78 -9.21 1.44
N THR A 138 15.05 -10.44 1.86
CA THR A 138 14.52 -11.07 3.10
C THR A 138 14.94 -10.37 4.41
N SER A 139 15.82 -9.36 4.31
CA SER A 139 16.22 -8.46 5.40
C SER A 139 15.32 -7.24 5.56
N LEU A 140 14.35 -7.02 4.66
CA LEU A 140 13.38 -5.93 4.77
C LEU A 140 12.50 -6.07 6.00
N VAL A 141 12.43 -5.00 6.77
CA VAL A 141 11.57 -4.82 7.95
C VAL A 141 10.45 -3.82 7.65
N ASN A 142 10.76 -2.76 6.88
CA ASN A 142 9.81 -1.73 6.48
C ASN A 142 9.77 -1.60 4.96
N LEU A 143 8.59 -1.80 4.37
CA LEU A 143 8.36 -1.64 2.93
C LEU A 143 7.16 -0.73 2.67
N ASN A 144 7.39 0.38 1.97
CA ASN A 144 6.33 1.30 1.55
C ASN A 144 6.25 1.38 0.02
N LEU A 145 5.11 0.92 -0.50
CA LEU A 145 4.73 0.86 -1.92
C LEU A 145 3.43 1.64 -2.19
N PHE A 146 3.06 2.57 -1.29
CA PHE A 146 1.85 3.40 -1.40
C PHE A 146 1.76 4.13 -2.75
N GLN A 147 0.60 4.14 -3.38
CA GLN A 147 0.35 4.84 -4.64
C GLN A 147 1.34 4.45 -5.75
N ASN A 148 1.23 3.20 -6.16
CA ASN A 148 1.91 2.59 -7.32
C ASN A 148 0.84 1.91 -8.21
N ILE A 149 1.22 0.98 -9.09
CA ILE A 149 0.32 0.27 -10.02
C ILE A 149 0.45 -1.26 -9.86
N ILE A 150 0.52 -1.72 -8.61
CA ILE A 150 0.74 -3.14 -8.27
C ILE A 150 -0.60 -3.89 -8.29
N THR A 151 -0.63 -5.03 -8.98
CA THR A 151 -1.76 -5.97 -9.02
C THR A 151 -1.45 -7.34 -8.39
N ASP A 152 -0.17 -7.72 -8.33
CA ASP A 152 0.31 -8.98 -7.76
C ASP A 152 1.38 -8.75 -6.68
N ILE A 153 1.17 -9.36 -5.51
CA ILE A 153 2.09 -9.35 -4.36
C ILE A 153 2.62 -10.75 -4.00
N SER A 154 2.42 -11.75 -4.87
CA SER A 154 2.82 -13.14 -4.65
C SER A 154 4.30 -13.32 -4.27
N LEU A 155 5.14 -12.40 -4.76
CA LEU A 155 6.59 -12.35 -4.56
C LEU A 155 7.00 -11.72 -3.21
N LEU A 156 6.06 -11.16 -2.43
CA LEU A 156 6.33 -10.65 -1.09
C LEU A 156 6.29 -11.73 -0.01
N LYS A 157 5.74 -12.92 -0.29
CA LYS A 157 5.53 -14.01 0.69
C LYS A 157 6.80 -14.42 1.47
N ASP A 158 7.96 -14.29 0.83
CA ASP A 158 9.26 -14.72 1.36
C ASP A 158 9.93 -13.64 2.24
N LEU A 159 9.35 -12.43 2.32
CA LEU A 159 9.83 -11.30 3.12
C LEU A 159 9.40 -11.39 4.59
N ILE A 160 9.59 -12.56 5.19
CA ILE A 160 9.14 -12.95 6.55
C ILE A 160 9.68 -12.07 7.70
N SER A 161 10.58 -11.13 7.40
CA SER A 161 11.11 -10.13 8.35
C SER A 161 10.28 -8.85 8.41
N LEU A 162 9.29 -8.66 7.54
CA LEU A 162 8.48 -7.44 7.49
C LEU A 162 7.64 -7.24 8.77
N GLU A 163 7.81 -6.07 9.37
CA GLU A 163 7.05 -5.55 10.51
C GLU A 163 6.10 -4.43 10.06
N THR A 164 6.47 -3.63 9.04
CA THR A 164 5.61 -2.63 8.40
C THR A 164 5.51 -2.84 6.90
N LEU A 165 4.28 -2.93 6.38
CA LEU A 165 3.98 -3.01 4.94
C LEU A 165 2.85 -2.04 4.57
N ILE A 166 3.15 -1.11 3.66
CA ILE A 166 2.19 -0.15 3.12
C ILE A 166 2.02 -0.43 1.61
N LEU A 167 0.81 -0.80 1.21
CA LEU A 167 0.37 -1.14 -0.15
C LEU A 167 -0.88 -0.35 -0.56
N ALA A 168 -1.29 0.64 0.23
CA ALA A 168 -2.49 1.42 -0.07
C ALA A 168 -2.41 2.21 -1.39
N LYS A 169 -3.56 2.42 -2.03
CA LYS A 169 -3.67 2.96 -3.40
C LYS A 169 -2.88 2.15 -4.43
N ASN A 170 -3.22 0.87 -4.57
CA ASN A 170 -2.78 0.02 -5.67
C ASN A 170 -4.03 -0.63 -6.29
N ASN A 171 -3.85 -1.67 -7.11
CA ASN A 171 -4.92 -2.36 -7.83
C ASN A 171 -5.04 -3.83 -7.38
N LEU A 172 -4.93 -4.08 -6.08
CA LEU A 172 -4.98 -5.42 -5.51
C LEU A 172 -6.42 -5.92 -5.36
N LEU A 173 -6.76 -7.05 -5.99
CA LEU A 173 -8.04 -7.76 -5.80
C LEU A 173 -7.98 -8.76 -4.62
N GLN A 174 -6.78 -9.24 -4.29
CA GLN A 174 -6.55 -10.23 -3.23
C GLN A 174 -5.18 -10.00 -2.59
N ALA A 175 -5.00 -10.55 -1.37
CA ALA A 175 -3.74 -10.43 -0.64
C ALA A 175 -3.45 -11.68 0.23
N ILE A 176 -3.82 -12.87 -0.27
CA ILE A 176 -3.77 -14.13 0.48
C ILE A 176 -2.34 -14.52 0.91
N GLU A 177 -1.33 -14.06 0.18
CA GLU A 177 0.09 -14.29 0.44
C GLU A 177 0.61 -13.51 1.65
N LEU A 178 -0.09 -12.46 2.11
CA LEU A 178 0.27 -11.77 3.34
C LEU A 178 0.24 -12.70 4.56
N LYS A 179 -0.50 -13.82 4.51
CA LYS A 179 -0.56 -14.83 5.59
C LYS A 179 0.81 -15.36 6.06
N TYR A 180 1.84 -15.28 5.21
CA TYR A 180 3.19 -15.73 5.54
C TYR A 180 3.99 -14.68 6.34
N LEU A 181 3.58 -13.41 6.31
CA LEU A 181 4.24 -12.27 6.94
C LEU A 181 3.85 -12.10 8.41
N THR A 182 3.99 -13.18 9.18
CA THR A 182 3.49 -13.30 10.56
C THR A 182 4.07 -12.31 11.57
N LYS A 183 5.15 -11.60 11.21
CA LYS A 183 5.74 -10.50 12.01
C LYS A 183 5.11 -9.13 11.79
N LEU A 184 4.19 -8.97 10.82
CA LEU A 184 3.56 -7.68 10.54
C LEU A 184 2.87 -7.11 11.78
N GLU A 185 3.34 -5.94 12.19
CA GLU A 185 2.75 -5.09 13.23
C GLU A 185 1.87 -4.00 12.61
N HIS A 186 2.25 -3.48 11.45
CA HIS A 186 1.54 -2.43 10.74
C HIS A 186 1.30 -2.82 9.27
N LEU A 187 0.04 -2.96 8.90
CA LEU A 187 -0.40 -3.23 7.53
C LEU A 187 -1.39 -2.16 7.06
N ASP A 188 -1.10 -1.54 5.92
CA ASP A 188 -2.04 -0.68 5.21
C ASP A 188 -2.25 -1.15 3.77
N ILE A 189 -3.45 -1.63 3.48
CA ILE A 189 -3.92 -2.06 2.16
C ILE A 189 -5.17 -1.26 1.73
N SER A 190 -5.37 -0.07 2.30
CA SER A 190 -6.48 0.83 1.98
C SER A 190 -6.51 1.24 0.51
N MET A 191 -7.68 1.59 -0.03
CA MET A 191 -7.86 2.05 -1.40
C MET A 191 -7.31 1.04 -2.43
N ASN A 192 -7.75 -0.21 -2.28
CA ASN A 192 -7.55 -1.32 -3.21
C ASN A 192 -8.94 -1.93 -3.51
N GLU A 193 -8.98 -3.11 -4.12
CA GLU A 193 -10.21 -3.82 -4.49
C GLU A 193 -10.36 -5.15 -3.72
N ILE A 194 -9.75 -5.24 -2.54
CA ILE A 194 -9.67 -6.49 -1.76
C ILE A 194 -11.02 -6.84 -1.16
N TYR A 195 -11.49 -8.07 -1.38
CA TYR A 195 -12.75 -8.58 -0.83
C TYR A 195 -12.57 -9.61 0.29
N ASP A 196 -11.46 -10.36 0.28
CA ASP A 196 -11.13 -11.34 1.33
C ASP A 196 -9.94 -10.92 2.19
N ILE A 197 -10.15 -10.97 3.51
CA ILE A 197 -9.13 -10.76 4.55
C ILE A 197 -8.96 -11.98 5.46
N SER A 198 -9.31 -13.18 4.99
CA SER A 198 -9.10 -14.44 5.70
C SER A 198 -7.65 -14.66 6.14
N PHE A 199 -6.68 -14.16 5.38
CA PHE A 199 -5.25 -14.20 5.72
C PHE A 199 -4.91 -13.57 7.09
N CYS A 200 -5.73 -12.61 7.57
CA CYS A 200 -5.48 -11.91 8.83
C CYS A 200 -5.42 -12.85 10.05
N VAL A 201 -6.02 -14.05 10.01
CA VAL A 201 -5.97 -14.97 11.19
C VAL A 201 -4.53 -15.33 11.60
N GLN A 202 -3.57 -15.27 10.67
CA GLN A 202 -2.16 -15.60 10.89
C GLN A 202 -1.35 -14.40 11.43
N LEU A 203 -1.85 -13.17 11.27
CA LEU A 203 -1.10 -11.93 11.50
C LEU A 203 -1.19 -11.45 12.96
N LYS A 204 -0.87 -12.34 13.90
CA LYS A 204 -1.05 -12.15 15.34
C LYS A 204 -0.31 -10.96 15.95
N GLN A 205 0.68 -10.40 15.25
CA GLN A 205 1.45 -9.24 15.71
C GLN A 205 0.82 -7.89 15.36
N LEU A 206 -0.23 -7.85 14.51
CA LEU A 206 -0.84 -6.60 14.06
C LEU A 206 -1.34 -5.73 15.21
N ASN A 207 -0.76 -4.53 15.31
CA ASN A 207 -1.22 -3.44 16.15
C ASN A 207 -1.97 -2.36 15.34
N LYS A 208 -1.66 -2.20 14.04
CA LYS A 208 -2.31 -1.25 13.13
C LYS A 208 -2.72 -1.95 11.83
N LEU A 209 -4.01 -1.87 11.50
CA LEU A 209 -4.57 -2.44 10.28
C LEU A 209 -5.46 -1.40 9.58
N HIS A 210 -5.07 -1.01 8.37
CA HIS A 210 -5.81 -0.07 7.54
C HIS A 210 -6.34 -0.78 6.30
N LEU A 211 -7.67 -0.83 6.20
CA LEU A 211 -8.46 -1.52 5.18
C LEU A 211 -9.43 -0.57 4.47
N PHE A 212 -9.32 0.74 4.70
CA PHE A 212 -10.28 1.74 4.23
C PHE A 212 -10.49 1.66 2.71
N GLY A 213 -11.73 1.71 2.22
CA GLY A 213 -12.01 1.77 0.78
C GLY A 213 -11.56 0.52 0.05
N ASN A 214 -12.09 -0.63 0.46
CA ASN A 214 -11.94 -1.93 -0.17
C ASN A 214 -13.34 -2.56 -0.37
N GLN A 215 -13.41 -3.80 -0.83
CA GLN A 215 -14.66 -4.53 -1.11
C GLN A 215 -15.03 -5.54 0.00
N ILE A 216 -14.55 -5.34 1.23
CA ILE A 216 -14.64 -6.34 2.31
C ILE A 216 -16.07 -6.40 2.88
N CYS A 217 -16.64 -7.61 2.95
CA CYS A 217 -17.93 -7.85 3.63
C CYS A 217 -17.80 -8.57 4.98
N ASN A 218 -16.77 -9.41 5.12
CA ASN A 218 -16.60 -10.35 6.22
C ASN A 218 -15.31 -10.04 6.97
N ILE A 219 -15.44 -9.77 8.27
CA ILE A 219 -14.33 -9.40 9.16
C ILE A 219 -14.10 -10.42 10.28
N ASN A 220 -14.66 -11.63 10.19
CA ASN A 220 -14.51 -12.66 11.23
C ASN A 220 -13.05 -13.04 11.50
N SER A 221 -12.16 -12.92 10.52
CA SER A 221 -10.71 -13.15 10.69
C SER A 221 -10.04 -12.18 11.67
N LEU A 222 -10.64 -11.00 11.90
CA LEU A 222 -10.13 -10.01 12.85
C LEU A 222 -10.39 -10.41 14.31
N LYS A 223 -11.31 -11.36 14.59
CA LYS A 223 -11.67 -11.77 15.95
C LYS A 223 -10.45 -12.16 16.80
N GLU A 224 -9.45 -12.75 16.14
CA GLU A 224 -8.29 -13.40 16.76
C GLU A 224 -7.03 -12.50 16.76
N LEU A 225 -7.19 -11.17 16.61
CA LEU A 225 -6.12 -10.16 16.58
C LEU A 225 -6.04 -9.37 17.89
N GLU A 226 -5.71 -10.06 18.98
CA GLU A 226 -5.74 -9.50 20.35
C GLU A 226 -4.85 -8.26 20.59
N LYS A 227 -3.82 -8.07 19.74
CA LYS A 227 -2.89 -6.93 19.78
C LYS A 227 -3.36 -5.69 19.03
N LEU A 228 -4.49 -5.76 18.31
CA LEU A 228 -4.94 -4.69 17.43
C LEU A 228 -5.37 -3.45 18.23
N GLN A 229 -4.71 -2.32 17.98
CA GLN A 229 -4.93 -1.03 18.64
C GLN A 229 -5.53 0.03 17.70
N MET A 230 -5.35 -0.13 16.39
CA MET A 230 -5.88 0.77 15.38
C MET A 230 -6.45 -0.04 14.22
N LEU A 231 -7.72 0.22 13.88
CA LEU A 231 -8.40 -0.42 12.77
C LEU A 231 -9.20 0.62 11.98
N ASP A 232 -8.83 0.83 10.72
CA ASP A 232 -9.67 1.54 9.75
C ASP A 232 -10.30 0.54 8.78
N ILE A 233 -11.62 0.54 8.74
CA ILE A 233 -12.46 -0.29 7.87
C ILE A 233 -13.54 0.55 7.18
N GLY A 234 -13.37 1.87 7.15
CA GLY A 234 -14.31 2.76 6.48
C GLY A 234 -14.46 2.41 5.00
N ASN A 235 -15.57 2.83 4.40
CA ASN A 235 -15.82 2.69 2.97
C ASN A 235 -15.77 1.24 2.41
N ASN A 236 -16.14 0.24 3.22
CA ASN A 236 -16.28 -1.18 2.88
C ASN A 236 -17.75 -1.65 2.95
N PHE A 237 -18.05 -2.88 2.51
CA PHE A 237 -19.39 -3.51 2.51
C PHE A 237 -19.69 -4.34 3.78
N ILE A 238 -19.18 -3.92 4.95
CA ILE A 238 -19.26 -4.70 6.20
C ILE A 238 -20.66 -4.61 6.82
N ILE A 239 -21.40 -5.71 6.74
CA ILE A 239 -22.74 -5.85 7.32
C ILE A 239 -22.66 -6.21 8.82
N ASN A 240 -21.91 -7.27 9.17
CA ASN A 240 -21.83 -7.74 10.55
C ASN A 240 -20.68 -7.04 11.31
N LYS A 241 -21.03 -6.29 12.35
CA LYS A 241 -20.11 -5.47 13.15
C LYS A 241 -19.82 -6.02 14.56
N THR A 242 -20.34 -7.20 14.90
CA THR A 242 -20.15 -7.84 16.23
C THR A 242 -18.67 -8.11 16.56
N VAL A 243 -17.85 -8.46 15.56
CA VAL A 243 -16.39 -8.63 15.72
C VAL A 243 -15.72 -7.35 16.18
N ILE A 244 -16.22 -6.19 15.72
CA ILE A 244 -15.72 -4.87 16.14
C ILE A 244 -16.14 -4.62 17.59
N GLU A 245 -17.33 -5.03 18.02
CA GLU A 245 -17.81 -4.84 19.39
C GLU A 245 -16.98 -5.61 20.43
N ALA A 246 -16.46 -6.77 20.08
CA ALA A 246 -15.45 -7.47 20.89
C ALA A 246 -14.14 -6.66 21.03
N HIS A 247 -13.78 -5.84 20.04
CA HIS A 247 -12.56 -5.00 20.03
C HIS A 247 -12.78 -3.56 20.53
N LYS A 248 -14.01 -3.04 20.55
CA LYS A 248 -14.37 -1.64 20.88
C LYS A 248 -13.98 -1.19 22.30
N SER A 249 -13.56 -2.11 23.17
CA SER A 249 -12.98 -1.75 24.47
C SER A 249 -11.59 -1.09 24.38
N LYS A 250 -10.95 -1.06 23.20
CA LYS A 250 -9.53 -0.68 23.03
C LYS A 250 -9.20 0.18 21.78
N HIS A 251 -9.71 1.42 21.73
CA HIS A 251 -9.26 2.54 20.85
C HIS A 251 -9.92 2.73 19.47
N TYR A 252 -9.25 3.41 18.53
CA TYR A 252 -9.85 4.17 17.42
C TYR A 252 -10.30 3.30 16.24
N PHE A 253 -11.62 3.16 16.08
CA PHE A 253 -12.25 2.48 14.94
C PHE A 253 -12.90 3.49 13.96
N TYR A 254 -12.27 3.71 12.81
CA TYR A 254 -12.90 4.48 11.73
C TYR A 254 -13.79 3.55 10.90
N THR A 255 -15.11 3.79 10.95
CA THR A 255 -16.13 2.93 10.33
C THR A 255 -17.09 3.71 9.42
N LYS A 256 -16.64 4.86 8.89
CA LYS A 256 -17.47 5.74 8.06
C LYS A 256 -18.00 4.95 6.85
N PRO A 257 -19.33 4.80 6.68
CA PRO A 257 -19.89 3.97 5.62
C PRO A 257 -19.63 4.58 4.24
N GLN A 258 -19.70 3.74 3.20
CA GLN A 258 -19.88 4.20 1.82
C GLN A 258 -21.08 5.16 1.77
N THR A 259 -20.88 6.40 1.34
CA THR A 259 -21.98 7.26 0.89
C THR A 259 -22.30 6.89 -0.55
N GLU A 260 -22.99 5.77 -0.71
CA GLU A 260 -23.21 5.09 -1.99
C GLU A 260 -23.95 5.93 -3.04
N PRO A 261 -23.80 5.59 -4.33
CA PRO A 261 -24.90 5.59 -5.27
C PRO A 261 -25.64 4.24 -5.18
N LYS A 262 -26.71 4.15 -4.37
CA LYS A 262 -27.64 2.98 -4.33
C LYS A 262 -28.03 2.49 -5.74
N ARG A 263 -28.18 3.46 -6.65
CA ARG A 263 -28.44 3.29 -8.08
C ARG A 263 -27.49 2.33 -8.80
N ALA A 264 -26.21 2.28 -8.41
CA ALA A 264 -25.24 1.36 -9.01
C ALA A 264 -25.47 -0.09 -8.55
N GLN A 265 -25.86 -0.30 -7.29
CA GLN A 265 -26.24 -1.63 -6.78
C GLN A 265 -27.56 -2.09 -7.38
N GLU A 266 -28.55 -1.19 -7.49
CA GLU A 266 -29.84 -1.45 -8.16
C GLU A 266 -29.64 -1.81 -9.65
N GLN A 267 -28.77 -1.09 -10.36
CA GLN A 267 -28.40 -1.41 -11.75
C GLN A 267 -27.67 -2.76 -11.88
N PHE A 268 -26.79 -3.09 -10.93
CA PHE A 268 -26.07 -4.37 -10.94
C PHE A 268 -27.00 -5.55 -10.64
N ALA A 269 -27.96 -5.39 -9.72
CA ALA A 269 -29.00 -6.37 -9.45
C ALA A 269 -29.87 -6.64 -10.69
N GLN A 270 -30.27 -5.60 -11.42
CA GLN A 270 -31.05 -5.75 -12.65
C GLN A 270 -30.27 -6.50 -13.75
N ILE A 271 -28.96 -6.29 -13.84
CA ILE A 271 -28.09 -7.05 -14.78
C ILE A 271 -28.09 -8.54 -14.43
N ILE A 272 -28.04 -8.90 -13.13
CA ILE A 272 -28.10 -10.31 -12.69
C ILE A 272 -29.45 -10.95 -13.00
N GLU A 273 -30.57 -10.25 -12.81
CA GLU A 273 -31.90 -10.75 -13.21
C GLU A 273 -31.97 -11.02 -14.72
N ASN A 274 -31.50 -10.08 -15.54
CA ASN A 274 -31.51 -10.20 -16.99
C ASN A 274 -30.65 -11.40 -17.47
N VAL A 275 -29.48 -11.63 -16.86
CA VAL A 275 -28.63 -12.80 -17.17
C VAL A 275 -29.34 -14.11 -16.79
N TYR A 276 -30.04 -14.15 -15.65
CA TYR A 276 -30.79 -15.34 -15.22
C TYR A 276 -31.93 -15.66 -16.20
N GLU A 277 -32.70 -14.66 -16.60
CA GLU A 277 -33.84 -14.81 -17.52
C GLU A 277 -33.40 -15.30 -18.92
N ILE A 278 -32.22 -14.87 -19.40
CA ILE A 278 -31.62 -15.32 -20.66
C ILE A 278 -31.18 -16.79 -20.59
N LEU A 279 -30.62 -17.23 -19.47
CA LEU A 279 -30.17 -18.61 -19.27
C LEU A 279 -31.35 -19.59 -19.15
N GLU A 280 -32.44 -19.18 -18.51
CA GLU A 280 -33.66 -19.97 -18.36
C GLU A 280 -34.41 -20.11 -19.71
N LYS A 281 -34.53 -19.03 -20.49
CA LYS A 281 -35.25 -19.04 -21.79
C LYS A 281 -34.58 -19.85 -22.91
N LYS A 282 -33.29 -20.19 -22.81
CA LYS A 282 -32.55 -20.91 -23.88
C LYS A 282 -32.54 -22.44 -23.73
N ASP A 283 -33.24 -23.00 -22.74
CA ASP A 283 -33.34 -24.45 -22.47
C ASP A 283 -31.96 -25.14 -22.32
N LEU A 284 -30.98 -24.36 -21.86
CA LEU A 284 -29.58 -24.76 -21.74
C LEU A 284 -29.34 -25.53 -20.42
N ILE A 285 -30.09 -26.60 -20.13
CA ILE A 285 -29.93 -27.39 -18.89
C ILE A 285 -29.50 -28.82 -19.21
N ASP A 286 -28.20 -29.08 -19.09
CA ASP A 286 -27.58 -30.41 -19.26
C ASP A 286 -26.60 -30.67 -18.11
N VAL A 287 -26.26 -31.93 -17.81
CA VAL A 287 -25.78 -32.36 -16.47
C VAL A 287 -24.50 -31.66 -15.99
N LYS A 288 -23.58 -31.24 -16.89
CA LYS A 288 -22.42 -30.40 -16.50
C LYS A 288 -22.82 -29.03 -15.94
N ARG A 289 -23.97 -28.51 -16.35
CA ARG A 289 -24.59 -27.29 -15.83
C ARG A 289 -25.38 -27.51 -14.55
N ALA A 290 -25.51 -28.73 -14.01
CA ALA A 290 -26.05 -28.91 -12.65
C ALA A 290 -25.16 -28.22 -11.61
N ASN A 291 -23.83 -28.26 -11.78
CA ASN A 291 -22.88 -27.51 -10.95
C ASN A 291 -22.91 -26.00 -11.24
N MET A 292 -23.15 -25.61 -12.51
CA MET A 292 -23.36 -24.20 -12.87
C MET A 292 -24.63 -23.65 -12.21
N ILE A 293 -25.74 -24.38 -12.27
CA ILE A 293 -27.01 -24.05 -11.63
C ILE A 293 -26.87 -24.10 -10.12
N GLN A 294 -26.16 -25.06 -9.51
CA GLN A 294 -25.90 -25.00 -8.06
C GLN A 294 -25.08 -23.76 -7.67
N ASN A 295 -24.10 -23.34 -8.47
CA ASN A 295 -23.31 -22.14 -8.18
C ASN A 295 -24.07 -20.83 -8.47
N THR A 296 -24.86 -20.77 -9.55
CA THR A 296 -25.71 -19.62 -9.91
C THR A 296 -26.95 -19.53 -9.02
N VAL A 297 -27.49 -20.66 -8.53
CA VAL A 297 -28.52 -20.70 -7.48
C VAL A 297 -27.90 -20.41 -6.12
N ALA A 298 -26.62 -20.72 -5.86
CA ALA A 298 -25.93 -20.24 -4.66
C ALA A 298 -25.68 -18.72 -4.72
N VAL A 299 -25.36 -18.15 -5.90
CA VAL A 299 -25.24 -16.70 -6.12
C VAL A 299 -26.61 -16.02 -6.04
N GLY A 300 -27.62 -16.56 -6.71
CA GLY A 300 -29.00 -16.07 -6.65
C GLY A 300 -29.60 -16.20 -5.25
N LYS A 301 -29.29 -17.28 -4.52
CA LYS A 301 -29.61 -17.40 -3.08
C LYS A 301 -28.72 -16.54 -2.19
N CYS A 302 -27.51 -16.15 -2.57
CA CYS A 302 -26.69 -15.17 -1.85
C CYS A 302 -27.27 -13.74 -2.01
N VAL A 303 -27.94 -13.46 -3.14
CA VAL A 303 -28.74 -12.24 -3.35
C VAL A 303 -30.10 -12.33 -2.63
N LYS A 304 -30.81 -13.46 -2.72
CA LYS A 304 -32.14 -13.67 -2.09
C LYS A 304 -32.07 -13.95 -0.58
N GLN A 305 -30.94 -14.47 -0.13
CA GLN A 305 -30.47 -14.57 1.24
C GLN A 305 -29.21 -13.69 1.33
N ALA A 306 -29.36 -12.38 1.12
CA ALA A 306 -28.37 -11.39 1.58
C ALA A 306 -28.36 -11.23 3.11
N GLN A 307 -28.67 -12.33 3.82
CA GLN A 307 -27.84 -12.88 4.87
C GLN A 307 -26.78 -13.84 4.26
N LEU A 308 -25.57 -13.32 3.97
CA LEU A 308 -24.32 -14.05 3.56
C LEU A 308 -24.18 -14.37 2.06
N ASN A 309 -23.03 -14.24 1.37
CA ASN A 309 -21.68 -13.72 1.69
C ASN A 309 -20.97 -13.29 0.37
N HIS A 310 -20.32 -12.12 0.34
CA HIS A 310 -19.82 -11.44 -0.87
C HIS A 310 -18.62 -12.12 -1.57
N ASN A 311 -17.91 -13.03 -0.90
CA ASN A 311 -16.65 -13.60 -1.39
C ASN A 311 -16.87 -14.80 -2.32
N ASP A 312 -17.97 -15.53 -2.13
CA ASP A 312 -18.43 -16.57 -3.05
C ASP A 312 -19.03 -15.95 -4.34
N PHE A 313 -19.55 -14.72 -4.23
CA PHE A 313 -20.12 -13.94 -5.33
C PHE A 313 -19.04 -13.46 -6.33
N ILE A 314 -17.96 -12.82 -5.85
CA ILE A 314 -16.90 -12.26 -6.73
C ILE A 314 -16.14 -13.36 -7.47
N GLY A 315 -15.76 -14.46 -6.81
CA GLY A 315 -15.07 -15.58 -7.46
C GLY A 315 -15.89 -16.23 -8.58
N LYS A 316 -17.22 -16.30 -8.42
CA LYS A 316 -18.14 -16.85 -9.43
C LYS A 316 -18.41 -15.88 -10.58
N ILE A 317 -18.43 -14.56 -10.33
CA ILE A 317 -18.48 -13.53 -11.38
C ILE A 317 -17.21 -13.57 -12.25
N ALA A 318 -16.02 -13.69 -11.64
CA ALA A 318 -14.75 -13.76 -12.38
C ALA A 318 -14.64 -15.00 -13.27
N GLN A 319 -15.06 -16.17 -12.77
CA GLN A 319 -15.13 -17.41 -13.58
C GLN A 319 -16.15 -17.30 -14.73
N LEU A 320 -17.30 -16.64 -14.50
CA LEU A 320 -18.30 -16.42 -15.54
C LEU A 320 -17.76 -15.54 -16.67
N PHE A 321 -17.06 -14.45 -16.34
CA PHE A 321 -16.44 -13.56 -17.34
C PHE A 321 -15.34 -14.24 -18.15
N ALA A 322 -14.44 -14.98 -17.50
CA ALA A 322 -13.36 -15.71 -18.19
C ALA A 322 -13.93 -16.75 -19.18
N TYR A 323 -14.98 -17.48 -18.77
CA TYR A 323 -15.60 -18.50 -19.62
C TYR A 323 -16.41 -17.90 -20.79
N LEU A 324 -17.03 -16.73 -20.60
CA LEU A 324 -17.67 -16.00 -21.70
C LEU A 324 -16.66 -15.51 -22.75
N GLN A 325 -15.49 -15.03 -22.31
CA GLN A 325 -14.40 -14.66 -23.23
C GLN A 325 -13.84 -15.89 -23.99
N GLU A 326 -13.72 -17.05 -23.36
CA GLU A 326 -13.36 -18.29 -24.07
C GLU A 326 -14.46 -18.71 -25.06
N PHE A 327 -15.74 -18.47 -24.74
CA PHE A 327 -16.87 -18.83 -25.59
C PHE A 327 -16.99 -17.97 -26.86
N ASP A 328 -16.75 -16.66 -26.77
CA ASP A 328 -16.66 -15.76 -27.94
C ASP A 328 -15.50 -16.17 -28.86
N ASN A 329 -14.31 -16.37 -28.28
CA ASN A 329 -13.11 -16.76 -29.02
C ASN A 329 -13.24 -18.15 -29.67
N ALA A 330 -14.04 -19.06 -29.10
CA ALA A 330 -14.26 -20.39 -29.64
C ALA A 330 -15.33 -20.46 -30.75
N ASN A 331 -16.32 -19.54 -30.75
CA ASN A 331 -17.47 -19.62 -31.67
C ASN A 331 -17.50 -18.56 -32.78
N ASN A 332 -16.68 -17.50 -32.68
CA ASN A 332 -16.42 -16.54 -33.76
C ASN A 332 -17.69 -16.06 -34.50
N THR A 333 -18.75 -15.79 -33.75
CA THR A 333 -20.06 -15.32 -34.22
C THR A 333 -20.54 -14.15 -33.34
N GLN A 334 -21.17 -13.17 -33.99
CA GLN A 334 -21.44 -11.80 -33.52
C GLN A 334 -22.12 -11.66 -32.16
#